data_AF-X0SIQ6-F1
#
_entry.id   AF-X0SIQ6-F1
#
_cell.length_a   1.000
_cell.length_b   1.000
_cell.length_c   1.000
_cell.angle_alpha   90.00
_cell.angle_beta   90.00
_cell.angle_gamma   90.00
#
_symmetry.space_group_name_H-M   'P 1'
#
loop_
_entity.id
_entity.type
_entity.pdbx_description
1 polymer ?
#
loop_
_entity_poly.entity_id
_entity_poly.type
_entity_poly.pdbx_seq_one_letter_code
_entity_poly.pdbx_strand_id
1 'polypeptide(L)'
;MSWLQVLFSFRGRLTRKPYWIVTIVSYVTVLGLLFLSVVADFQTWAQTTPPTAGTGRLVILIAVLLLTFVVLGGFLFIQIAIAAKRLHDRNKSGWWLLFLIFGGSLFEIASLFEVQG
;
A
#
# COMPACT_ATOMS: atom_id res chain seq x y z
N MET A 1 11.10 19.70 -9.94
CA MET A 1 11.22 18.23 -9.92
C MET A 1 10.27 17.68 -10.97
N SER A 2 10.70 16.69 -11.76
CA SER A 2 9.82 16.00 -12.71
C SER A 2 8.92 14.99 -11.98
N TRP A 3 7.81 14.57 -12.60
CA TRP A 3 6.90 13.57 -12.01
C TRP A 3 7.59 12.23 -11.73
N LEU A 4 8.49 11.79 -12.60
CA LEU A 4 9.29 10.58 -12.36
C LEU A 4 10.17 10.71 -11.11
N GLN A 5 10.76 11.89 -10.87
CA GLN A 5 11.51 12.13 -9.63
C GLN A 5 10.59 12.19 -8.41
N VAL A 6 9.37 12.71 -8.55
CA VAL A 6 8.39 12.74 -7.46
C VAL A 6 7.95 11.32 -7.08
N LEU A 7 7.71 10.44 -8.05
CA LEU A 7 7.17 9.10 -7.81
C LEU A 7 8.26 8.07 -7.47
N PHE A 8 9.42 8.11 -8.14
CA PHE A 8 10.39 7.00 -8.12
C PHE A 8 11.76 7.35 -7.53
N SER A 9 11.98 8.59 -7.10
CA SER A 9 13.23 8.97 -6.42
C SER A 9 13.00 9.21 -4.93
N PHE A 10 14.01 8.93 -4.11
CA PHE A 10 14.05 9.31 -2.69
C PHE A 10 14.73 10.67 -2.45
N ARG A 11 15.29 11.27 -3.51
CA ARG A 11 16.06 12.51 -3.40
C ARG A 11 15.16 13.73 -3.56
N GLY A 12 15.54 14.80 -2.86
CA GLY A 12 14.91 16.11 -2.95
C GLY A 12 13.91 16.40 -1.82
N ARG A 13 13.29 17.57 -1.93
CA ARG A 13 12.31 18.13 -1.00
C ARG A 13 10.96 18.26 -1.70
N LEU A 14 9.87 17.94 -1.02
CA LEU A 14 8.54 17.87 -1.63
C LEU A 14 7.60 18.90 -1.01
N THR A 15 7.01 19.76 -1.85
CA THR A 15 6.00 20.72 -1.40
C THR A 15 4.67 20.01 -1.09
N ARG A 16 3.80 20.68 -0.33
CA ARG A 16 2.53 20.09 0.14
C ARG A 16 1.58 19.68 -1.00
N LYS A 17 1.55 20.45 -2.10
CA LYS A 17 0.65 20.20 -3.24
C LYS A 17 0.90 18.83 -3.91
N PRO A 18 2.09 18.53 -4.46
CA PRO A 18 2.35 17.23 -5.07
C PRO A 18 2.27 16.07 -4.07
N TYR A 19 2.59 16.30 -2.79
CA TYR A 19 2.38 15.30 -1.74
C TYR A 19 0.92 14.86 -1.64
N TRP A 20 -0.02 15.81 -1.51
CA TRP A 20 -1.44 15.50 -1.41
C TRP A 20 -2.01 14.93 -2.70
N ILE A 21 -1.58 15.41 -3.86
CA ILE A 21 -2.02 14.86 -5.16
C ILE A 21 -1.62 13.38 -5.25
N VAL A 22 -0.35 13.05 -5.02
CA VAL A 22 0.11 11.64 -5.10
C VAL A 22 -0.59 10.79 -4.04
N THR A 23 -0.74 11.32 -2.82
CA THR A 23 -1.42 10.60 -1.73
C THR A 23 -2.88 10.29 -2.09
N ILE A 24 -3.66 11.30 -2.49
CA ILE A 24 -5.08 11.15 -2.82
C ILE A 24 -5.27 10.25 -4.03
N VAL A 25 -4.50 10.46 -5.11
CA VAL A 25 -4.59 9.63 -6.32
C VAL A 25 -4.26 8.17 -6.00
N SER A 26 -3.25 7.92 -5.16
CA SER A 26 -2.90 6.57 -4.73
C SER A 26 -4.05 5.92 -3.95
N TYR A 27 -4.64 6.63 -2.97
CA TYR A 27 -5.76 6.12 -2.20
C TYR A 27 -7.00 5.85 -3.06
N VAL A 28 -7.38 6.79 -3.93
CA VAL A 28 -8.54 6.63 -4.82
C VAL A 28 -8.32 5.46 -5.77
N THR A 29 -7.11 5.30 -6.31
CA THR A 29 -6.79 4.19 -7.22
C THR A 29 -6.87 2.85 -6.49
N VAL A 30 -6.26 2.74 -5.30
CA VAL A 30 -6.30 1.51 -4.51
C VAL A 30 -7.73 1.15 -4.11
N LEU A 31 -8.51 2.12 -3.59
CA LEU A 31 -9.90 1.89 -3.22
C LEU A 31 -10.77 1.52 -4.42
N GLY A 32 -10.56 2.16 -5.57
CA GLY A 32 -11.26 1.85 -6.81
C GLY A 32 -10.96 0.42 -7.29
N LEU A 33 -9.69 0.00 -7.25
CA LEU A 33 -9.29 -1.36 -7.63
C LEU A 33 -9.84 -2.42 -6.66
N LEU A 34 -9.82 -2.14 -5.35
CA LEU A 34 -10.42 -3.02 -4.35
C LEU A 34 -11.94 -3.14 -4.52
N PHE A 35 -12.62 -2.02 -4.85
CA PHE A 35 -14.04 -2.05 -5.15
C PHE A 35 -14.34 -2.89 -6.38
N LEU A 36 -13.57 -2.71 -7.47
CA LEU A 36 -13.71 -3.49 -8.69
C LEU A 36 -13.45 -4.99 -8.46
N SER A 37 -12.47 -5.35 -7.63
CA SER A 37 -12.21 -6.76 -7.32
C SER A 37 -13.37 -7.40 -6.54
N VAL A 38 -13.93 -6.68 -5.55
CA VAL A 38 -15.09 -7.16 -4.79
C VAL A 38 -16.31 -7.34 -5.69
N VAL A 39 -16.57 -6.40 -6.60
CA VAL A 39 -17.68 -6.51 -7.56
C VAL A 39 -17.49 -7.70 -8.50
N ALA A 40 -16.27 -7.92 -9.01
CA ALA A 40 -15.95 -9.05 -9.87
C ALA A 40 -16.14 -10.40 -9.15
N ASP A 41 -15.66 -10.51 -7.91
CA ASP A 41 -15.84 -11.72 -7.09
C ASP A 41 -17.33 -11.98 -6.80
N PHE A 42 -18.10 -10.94 -6.49
CA PHE A 42 -19.54 -11.06 -6.28
C PHE A 42 -20.28 -11.55 -7.53
N GLN A 43 -19.93 -11.02 -8.72
CA GLN A 43 -20.52 -11.45 -9.99
C GLN A 43 -20.19 -12.90 -10.32
N THR A 44 -18.94 -13.33 -10.11
CA THR A 44 -18.56 -14.73 -10.34
C THR A 44 -19.27 -15.68 -9.38
N TRP A 45 -19.39 -15.32 -8.10
CA TRP A 45 -20.14 -16.11 -7.11
C TRP A 45 -21.64 -16.22 -7.45
N ALA A 46 -22.26 -15.12 -7.89
CA ALA A 46 -23.68 -15.08 -8.22
C ALA A 46 -24.07 -15.93 -9.45
N GLN A 47 -23.11 -16.27 -10.31
CA GLN A 47 -23.34 -16.96 -11.59
C GLN A 47 -23.02 -18.47 -11.56
N THR A 48 -22.56 -19.05 -10.44
CA THR A 48 -22.16 -20.47 -10.41
C THR A 48 -23.20 -21.43 -9.81
N THR A 49 -23.70 -22.34 -10.64
CA THR A 49 -24.18 -23.71 -10.32
C THR A 49 -23.72 -24.65 -11.45
N PRO A 50 -23.26 -25.91 -11.27
CA PRO A 50 -22.66 -26.65 -10.13
C PRO A 50 -21.12 -26.90 -10.35
N PRO A 51 -20.40 -27.71 -9.53
CA PRO A 51 -18.96 -27.58 -9.27
C PRO A 51 -18.09 -28.32 -10.29
N THR A 52 -17.63 -27.65 -11.34
CA THR A 52 -16.57 -28.23 -12.20
C THR A 52 -15.37 -27.28 -12.41
N ALA A 53 -15.38 -26.11 -11.78
CA ALA A 53 -14.38 -25.07 -12.01
C ALA A 53 -13.28 -24.99 -10.93
N GLY A 54 -12.98 -26.08 -10.20
CA GLY A 54 -12.02 -26.07 -9.08
C GLY A 54 -10.65 -25.49 -9.45
N THR A 55 -10.07 -25.96 -10.55
CA THR A 55 -8.74 -25.51 -11.01
C THR A 55 -8.79 -24.13 -11.68
N GLY A 56 -9.78 -23.88 -12.55
CA GLY A 56 -9.90 -22.59 -13.25
C GLY A 56 -10.14 -21.42 -12.31
N ARG A 57 -10.96 -21.62 -11.27
CA ARG A 57 -11.22 -20.60 -10.24
C ARG A 57 -9.97 -20.30 -9.42
N LEU A 58 -9.20 -21.32 -9.02
CA LEU A 58 -7.97 -21.11 -8.27
C LEU A 58 -6.91 -20.33 -9.06
N VAL A 59 -6.77 -20.60 -10.37
CA VAL A 59 -5.85 -19.84 -11.24
C VAL A 59 -6.22 -18.36 -11.30
N ILE A 60 -7.52 -18.05 -11.45
CA ILE A 60 -8.01 -16.66 -11.48
C ILE A 60 -7.75 -15.96 -10.15
N LEU A 61 -8.07 -16.61 -9.02
CA LEU A 61 -7.84 -16.03 -7.69
C LEU A 61 -6.36 -15.74 -7.43
N ILE A 62 -5.47 -16.66 -7.81
CA ILE A 62 -4.02 -16.46 -7.69
C ILE A 62 -3.57 -15.28 -8.57
N ALA A 63 -4.05 -15.19 -9.81
CA ALA A 63 -3.71 -14.09 -10.71
C ALA A 63 -4.17 -12.73 -10.17
N VAL A 64 -5.40 -12.65 -9.63
CA VAL A 64 -5.95 -11.44 -9.00
C VAL A 64 -5.14 -11.07 -7.75
N LEU A 65 -4.79 -12.05 -6.91
CA LEU A 65 -3.97 -11.82 -5.71
C LEU A 65 -2.59 -11.26 -6.07
N LEU A 66 -1.90 -11.88 -7.04
CA LEU A 66 -0.59 -11.43 -7.49
C LEU A 66 -0.64 -10.02 -8.10
N LEU A 67 -1.64 -9.75 -8.94
CA LEU A 67 -1.84 -8.42 -9.50
C LEU A 67 -2.06 -7.38 -8.40
N THR A 68 -2.93 -7.70 -7.43
CA THR A 68 -3.21 -6.84 -6.29
C THR A 68 -1.94 -6.58 -5.48
N PHE A 69 -1.14 -7.62 -5.22
CA PHE A 69 0.12 -7.49 -4.50
C PHE A 69 1.12 -6.56 -5.22
N VAL A 70 1.29 -6.72 -6.54
CA VAL A 70 2.17 -5.85 -7.35
C VAL A 70 1.70 -4.40 -7.32
N VAL A 71 0.40 -4.17 -7.48
CA VAL A 71 -0.19 -2.83 -7.45
C VAL A 71 0.00 -2.18 -6.08
N LEU A 72 -0.36 -2.87 -5.00
CA LEU A 72 -0.21 -2.37 -3.63
C LEU A 72 1.26 -2.11 -3.30
N GLY A 73 2.18 -2.99 -3.70
CA GLY A 73 3.61 -2.82 -3.52
C GLY A 73 4.14 -1.57 -4.25
N GLY A 74 3.69 -1.34 -5.49
CA GLY A 74 4.05 -0.13 -6.25
C GLY A 74 3.56 1.16 -5.59
N PHE A 75 2.30 1.20 -5.13
CA PHE A 75 1.78 2.34 -4.40
C PHE A 75 2.49 2.54 -3.05
N LEU A 76 2.74 1.46 -2.31
CA LEU A 76 3.48 1.52 -1.05
C LEU A 76 4.88 2.13 -1.27
N PHE A 77 5.58 1.70 -2.32
CA PHE A 77 6.88 2.26 -2.67
C PHE A 77 6.81 3.77 -2.91
N ILE A 78 5.82 4.23 -3.70
CA ILE A 78 5.62 5.67 -3.97
C ILE A 78 5.35 6.42 -2.66
N GLN A 79 4.54 5.87 -1.76
CA GLN A 79 4.22 6.49 -0.47
C GLN A 79 5.45 6.61 0.42
N ILE A 80 6.30 5.57 0.47
CA ILE A 80 7.58 5.63 1.19
C ILE A 80 8.49 6.69 0.57
N ALA A 81 8.57 6.76 -0.76
CA ALA A 81 9.41 7.72 -1.46
C ALA A 81 9.01 9.19 -1.17
N ILE A 82 7.72 9.52 -1.18
CA ILE A 82 7.25 10.88 -0.85
C ILE A 82 7.38 11.17 0.66
N ALA A 83 7.17 10.19 1.52
CA ALA A 83 7.29 10.37 2.97
C ALA A 83 8.76 10.57 3.39
N ALA A 84 9.70 9.87 2.74
CA ALA A 84 11.14 10.07 2.94
C ALA A 84 11.56 11.50 2.59
N LYS A 85 11.05 12.07 1.49
CA LYS A 85 11.31 13.48 1.12
C LYS A 85 10.79 14.46 2.18
N ARG A 86 9.63 14.18 2.78
CA ARG A 86 9.06 15.00 3.87
C ARG A 86 9.87 14.92 5.16
N LEU A 87 10.53 13.79 5.42
CA LEU A 87 11.51 13.69 6.50
C LEU A 87 12.79 14.48 6.19
N HIS A 88 13.25 14.45 4.94
CA HIS A 88 14.37 15.28 4.49
C HIS A 88 14.06 16.78 4.62
N ASP A 89 12.80 17.21 4.47
CA ASP A 89 12.39 18.59 4.76
C ASP A 89 12.62 18.99 6.23
N ARG A 90 12.60 18.02 7.15
CA ARG A 90 12.83 18.21 8.60
C ARG A 90 14.26 17.89 9.03
N ASN A 91 15.19 17.78 8.08
CA ASN A 91 16.57 17.33 8.31
C ASN A 91 16.64 15.97 9.04
N LYS A 92 15.69 15.07 8.78
CA LYS A 92 15.69 13.68 9.26
C LYS A 92 15.99 12.73 8.11
N SER A 93 16.72 11.65 8.37
CA SER A 93 16.97 10.60 7.36
C SER A 93 15.69 9.81 7.06
N GLY A 94 15.60 9.21 5.87
CA GLY A 94 14.46 8.36 5.50
C GLY A 94 14.21 7.18 6.42
N TRP A 95 15.23 6.70 7.14
CA TRP A 95 15.13 5.65 8.16
C TRP A 95 14.16 5.99 9.30
N TRP A 96 13.89 7.28 9.53
CA TRP A 96 12.87 7.70 10.50
C TRP A 96 11.46 7.23 10.14
N LEU A 97 11.20 6.81 8.89
CA LEU A 97 9.94 6.15 8.54
C LEU A 97 9.72 4.85 9.29
N LEU A 98 10.77 4.09 9.63
CA LEU A 98 10.62 2.85 10.37
C LEU A 98 10.00 3.10 11.74
N PHE A 99 10.41 4.15 12.44
CA PHE A 99 9.80 4.52 13.72
C PHE A 99 8.35 5.00 13.55
N LEU A 100 8.02 5.64 12.43
CA LEU A 100 6.66 6.09 12.15
C LEU A 100 5.72 4.92 11.82
N ILE A 101 6.23 3.90 11.13
CA ILE A 101 5.45 2.72 10.73
C ILE A 101 5.35 1.71 11.87
N PHE A 102 6.45 1.45 12.58
CA PHE A 102 6.53 0.40 13.60
C PHE A 102 6.48 0.92 15.04
N GLY A 103 6.48 2.24 15.26
CA GLY A 103 6.52 2.82 16.61
C GLY A 103 5.38 2.36 17.52
N GLY A 104 4.15 2.24 16.98
CA GLY A 104 3.01 1.69 17.71
C GLY A 104 3.20 0.22 18.07
N SER A 105 3.66 -0.59 17.12
CA SER A 105 3.92 -2.02 17.33
C SER A 105 5.04 -2.26 18.36
N LEU A 106 6.06 -1.40 18.40
CA LEU A 106 7.13 -1.47 19.40
C LEU A 106 6.61 -1.18 20.82
N PHE A 107 5.68 -0.24 20.96
CA PHE A 107 5.03 0.06 22.24
C PHE A 107 4.16 -1.10 22.72
N GLU A 108 3.35 -1.68 21.82
CA GLU A 108 2.55 -2.86 22.14
C GLU A 108 3.43 -4.04 22.58
N ILE A 109 4.49 -4.34 21.85
CA ILE A 109 5.45 -5.40 22.21
C ILE A 109 6.09 -5.12 23.58
N ALA A 110 6.51 -3.89 23.86
CA ALA A 110 7.09 -3.53 25.16
C ALA A 110 6.09 -3.75 26.32
N SER A 111 4.82 -3.38 26.12
CA SER A 111 3.77 -3.58 27.13
C SER A 111 3.51 -5.06 27.45
N LEU A 112 3.74 -5.97 26.49
CA LEU A 112 3.61 -7.41 26.73
C LEU A 112 4.67 -7.96 27.69
N PHE A 113 5.85 -7.35 27.74
CA PHE A 113 6.93 -7.75 28.65
C PHE A 113 6.75 -7.16 30.05
N GLU A 114 6.11 -5.99 30.18
CA GLU A 114 5.79 -5.38 31.47
C GLU A 114 4.68 -6.12 32.23
N VAL A 115 3.79 -6.84 31.53
CA VAL A 115 2.71 -7.62 32.15
C VAL A 115 3.18 -8.96 32.72
N GLN A 116 4.40 -9.41 32.38
CA GLN A 116 4.94 -10.73 32.76
C GLN A 116 5.97 -10.71 33.91
N GLY A 117 6.25 -9.55 34.51
CA GLY A 117 7.20 -9.38 35.64
C GLY A 117 6.53 -8.82 36.88
#